data_AF-T0N528-F1
#
_entry.id   AF-T0N528-F1
#
_cell.length_a   1.000
_cell.length_b   1.000
_cell.length_c   1.000
_cell.angle_alpha   90.00
_cell.angle_beta   90.00
_cell.angle_gamma   90.00
#
_symmetry.space_group_name_H-M   'P 1'
#
loop_
_entity.id
_entity.type
_entity.pdbx_description
1 polymer ?
#
loop_
_entity_poly.entity_id
_entity_poly.type
_entity_poly.pdbx_seq_one_letter_code
_entity_poly.pdbx_strand_id
1 'polypeptide(L)'
;MKAMMKKVSDYFKSINLATKVLILIGIFCLLETAISIFYFADQSSPNAVAIRSVMSSIFGFIFGAQLTENSNINNRYIQTVTASSVAIICLLALTIAHFTGTNQLGAASVEVRNLMFSAIGFLISRAKSLD
;
A
#
# COMPACT_ATOMS: atom_id res chain seq x y z
N MET A 1 12.63 21.97 13.23
CA MET A 1 11.35 21.52 12.63
C MET A 1 11.14 22.05 11.20
N LYS A 2 11.19 23.38 10.94
CA LYS A 2 10.98 23.96 9.60
C LYS A 2 11.93 23.42 8.51
N ALA A 3 13.22 23.24 8.82
CA ALA A 3 14.19 22.68 7.89
C ALA A 3 13.91 21.21 7.52
N MET A 4 13.37 20.42 8.45
CA MET A 4 13.01 19.02 8.22
C MET A 4 11.75 18.92 7.36
N MET A 5 10.73 19.73 7.63
CA MET A 5 9.52 19.81 6.80
C MET A 5 9.85 20.23 5.36
N LYS A 6 10.80 21.16 5.18
CA LYS A 6 11.25 21.58 3.84
C LYS A 6 11.88 20.40 3.08
N LYS A 7 12.82 19.67 3.70
CA LYS A 7 13.44 18.48 3.09
C LYS A 7 12.42 17.40 2.73
N VAL A 8 11.44 17.16 3.60
CA VAL A 8 10.34 16.21 3.32
C VAL A 8 9.51 16.70 2.14
N SER A 9 9.12 17.97 2.13
CA SER A 9 8.37 18.53 0.99
C SER A 9 9.13 18.46 -0.32
N ASP A 10 10.45 18.69 -0.30
CA ASP A 10 11.29 18.65 -1.50
C ASP A 10 11.43 17.21 -2.01
N TYR A 11 11.59 16.23 -1.11
CA TYR A 11 11.53 14.80 -1.44
C TYR A 11 10.17 14.39 -2.04
N PHE A 12 9.07 14.84 -1.44
CA PHE A 12 7.74 14.58 -1.98
C PHE A 12 7.52 15.21 -3.36
N LYS A 13 8.22 16.29 -3.69
CA LYS A 13 8.14 16.89 -5.03
C LYS A 13 8.92 16.09 -6.07
N SER A 14 10.04 15.47 -5.70
CA SER A 14 10.91 14.73 -6.62
C SER A 14 10.44 13.31 -6.93
N ILE A 15 9.59 12.70 -6.08
CA ILE A 15 9.06 11.35 -6.32
C ILE A 15 7.85 11.32 -7.27
N ASN A 16 7.68 10.19 -7.96
CA ASN A 16 6.58 9.98 -8.88
C ASN A 16 5.25 9.66 -8.16
N LEU A 17 4.14 9.63 -8.91
CA LEU A 17 2.81 9.39 -8.37
C LEU A 17 2.68 8.02 -7.67
N ALA A 18 3.27 6.97 -8.24
CA ALA A 18 3.20 5.63 -7.66
C ALA A 18 3.87 5.59 -6.28
N THR A 19 5.06 6.19 -6.15
CA THR A 19 5.76 6.29 -4.86
C THR A 19 4.96 7.09 -3.85
N LYS A 20 4.31 8.20 -4.25
CA LYS A 20 3.43 8.98 -3.36
C LYS A 20 2.27 8.15 -2.81
N VAL A 21 1.63 7.39 -3.69
CA VAL A 21 0.50 6.53 -3.33
C VAL A 21 0.97 5.39 -2.42
N LEU A 22 2.11 4.77 -2.71
CA LEU A 22 2.68 3.73 -1.85
C LEU A 22 3.01 4.26 -0.46
N ILE A 23 3.61 5.45 -0.32
CA ILE A 23 3.87 6.06 0.98
C ILE A 23 2.56 6.27 1.75
N LEU A 24 1.53 6.79 1.08
CA LEU A 24 0.22 7.00 1.70
C LEU A 24 -0.40 5.67 2.19
N ILE A 25 -0.41 4.65 1.33
CA ILE A 25 -0.93 3.32 1.68
C ILE A 25 -0.11 2.69 2.81
N GLY A 26 1.22 2.77 2.75
CA GLY A 26 2.11 2.22 3.77
C GLY A 26 1.88 2.85 5.15
N ILE A 27 1.71 4.17 5.21
CA ILE A 27 1.35 4.88 6.45
C ILE A 27 -0.02 4.43 6.95
N PHE A 28 -1.00 4.30 6.06
CA PHE A 28 -2.34 3.83 6.44
C PHE A 28 -2.29 2.41 7.03
N CYS A 29 -1.61 1.46 6.37
CA CYS A 29 -1.46 0.10 6.89
C CYS A 29 -0.71 0.09 8.23
N LEU A 30 0.30 0.94 8.40
CA LEU A 30 1.01 1.08 9.66
C LEU A 30 0.10 1.58 10.79
N LEU A 31 -0.74 2.58 10.53
CA LEU A 31 -1.71 3.06 11.50
C LEU A 31 -2.73 1.97 11.85
N GLU A 32 -3.26 1.27 10.86
CA GLU A 32 -4.19 0.16 11.06
C GLU A 32 -3.58 -0.93 11.93
N THR A 33 -2.36 -1.37 11.62
CA THR A 33 -1.64 -2.39 12.39
C THR A 33 -1.27 -1.89 13.80
N ALA A 34 -0.89 -0.62 13.94
CA ALA A 34 -0.60 -0.04 15.25
C ALA A 34 -1.87 0.00 16.12
N ILE A 35 -3.01 0.38 15.55
CA ILE A 35 -4.31 0.35 16.24
C ILE A 35 -4.67 -1.10 16.59
N SER A 36 -4.43 -2.05 15.68
CA SER A 36 -4.87 -3.43 15.90
C SER A 36 -4.21 -4.09 17.11
N ILE A 37 -2.97 -3.69 17.45
CA ILE A 37 -2.26 -4.14 18.65
C ILE A 37 -3.07 -3.89 19.94
N PHE A 38 -3.80 -2.78 20.00
CA PHE A 38 -4.52 -2.37 21.21
C PHE A 38 -5.97 -2.86 21.27
N TYR A 39 -6.60 -3.10 20.12
CA TYR A 39 -8.05 -3.35 20.04
C TYR A 39 -8.44 -4.77 19.63
N PHE A 40 -7.56 -5.55 18.99
CA PHE A 40 -7.89 -6.90 18.51
C PHE A 40 -7.03 -7.96 19.20
N ALA A 41 -7.68 -8.87 19.92
CA ALA A 41 -7.03 -10.02 20.55
C ALA A 41 -6.58 -11.08 19.51
N ASP A 42 -7.29 -11.18 18.38
CA ASP A 42 -6.95 -12.10 17.29
C ASP A 42 -6.24 -11.38 16.14
N GLN A 43 -4.91 -11.42 16.17
CA GLN A 43 -4.04 -10.84 15.13
C GLN A 43 -3.77 -11.83 13.97
N SER A 44 -4.37 -13.02 14.02
CA SER A 44 -4.13 -14.10 13.05
C SER A 44 -5.10 -14.07 11.86
N SER A 45 -6.05 -13.12 11.85
CA SER A 45 -7.01 -13.01 10.75
C SER A 45 -6.31 -12.87 9.39
N PRO A 46 -6.80 -13.57 8.34
CA PRO A 46 -6.21 -13.48 7.00
C PRO A 46 -6.14 -12.05 6.45
N ASN A 47 -7.10 -11.20 6.82
CA ASN A 47 -7.13 -9.81 6.40
C ASN A 47 -6.06 -8.97 7.11
N ALA A 48 -5.89 -9.12 8.43
CA ALA A 48 -4.80 -8.46 9.15
C ALA A 48 -3.42 -8.92 8.67
N VAL A 49 -3.26 -10.21 8.41
CA VAL A 49 -2.02 -10.76 7.83
C VAL A 49 -1.73 -10.09 6.48
N ALA A 50 -2.73 -9.98 5.60
CA ALA A 50 -2.55 -9.35 4.30
C ALA A 50 -2.21 -7.87 4.37
N ILE A 51 -2.85 -7.11 5.27
CA ILE A 51 -2.53 -5.69 5.49
C ILE A 51 -1.09 -5.54 5.98
N ARG A 52 -0.64 -6.38 6.92
CA ARG A 52 0.75 -6.41 7.41
C ARG A 52 1.75 -6.81 6.33
N SER A 53 1.41 -7.77 5.47
CA SER A 53 2.24 -8.15 4.33
C SER A 53 2.41 -6.99 3.34
N VAL A 54 1.31 -6.30 2.98
CA VAL A 54 1.38 -5.09 2.14
C VAL A 54 2.24 -4.02 2.79
N MET A 55 2.04 -3.74 4.07
CA MET A 55 2.85 -2.79 4.82
C MET A 55 4.34 -3.13 4.73
N SER A 56 4.70 -4.39 5.00
CA SER A 56 6.08 -4.86 4.94
C SER A 56 6.67 -4.74 3.53
N SER A 57 5.92 -5.10 2.48
CA SER A 57 6.38 -4.94 1.10
C SER A 57 6.62 -3.48 0.72
N ILE A 58 5.72 -2.57 1.12
CA ILE A 58 5.85 -1.14 0.82
C ILE A 58 7.06 -0.54 1.53
N PHE A 59 7.21 -0.78 2.84
CA PHE A 59 8.36 -0.25 3.57
C PHE A 59 9.67 -0.94 3.18
N GLY A 60 9.63 -2.23 2.84
CA GLY A 60 10.76 -2.94 2.26
C GLY A 60 11.22 -2.31 0.94
N PHE A 61 10.28 -1.92 0.08
CA PHE A 61 10.57 -1.14 -1.12
C PHE A 61 11.14 0.25 -0.79
N ILE A 62 10.49 1.02 0.09
CA ILE A 62 10.90 2.39 0.43
C ILE A 62 12.30 2.43 1.06
N PHE A 63 12.58 1.53 2.01
CA PHE A 63 13.86 1.47 2.71
C PHE A 63 14.94 0.77 1.89
N GLY A 64 14.57 -0.22 1.09
CA GLY A 64 15.50 -0.96 0.23
C GLY A 64 15.90 -0.23 -1.05
N ALA A 65 15.24 0.90 -1.37
CA ALA A 65 15.44 1.65 -2.62
C ALA A 65 15.42 0.75 -3.87
N GLN A 66 14.62 -0.32 -3.86
CA GLN A 66 14.60 -1.34 -4.91
C GLN A 66 13.91 -0.79 -6.15
N LEU A 67 14.59 -0.85 -7.29
CA LEU A 67 14.11 -0.26 -8.54
C LEU A 67 13.68 -1.37 -9.48
N THR A 68 12.39 -1.36 -9.82
CA THR A 68 11.88 -2.19 -10.89
C THR A 68 11.25 -1.27 -11.93
N GLU A 69 11.96 -1.00 -13.03
CA GLU A 69 11.37 -0.29 -14.16
C GLU A 69 10.65 -1.28 -15.07
N ASN A 70 9.32 -1.11 -15.22
CA ASN A 70 8.56 -1.85 -16.22
C ASN A 70 8.38 -1.01 -17.50
N SER A 71 9.01 -1.45 -18.60
CA SER A 71 9.03 -0.74 -19.89
C SER A 71 7.82 -1.00 -20.79
N ASN A 72 6.96 -1.99 -20.49
CA ASN A 72 5.90 -2.44 -21.38
C ASN A 72 4.56 -1.68 -21.24
N ILE A 73 4.62 -0.35 -21.09
CA ILE A 73 3.47 0.47 -20.69
C ILE A 73 3.24 1.65 -21.64
N ASN A 74 2.08 1.64 -22.31
CA ASN A 74 1.64 2.70 -23.21
C ASN A 74 1.18 3.98 -22.49
N ASN A 75 0.42 3.87 -21.39
CA ASN A 75 -0.08 5.03 -20.65
C ASN A 75 0.18 4.92 -19.15
N ARG A 76 1.38 5.37 -18.75
CA ARG A 76 1.90 5.29 -17.37
C ARG A 76 0.97 5.96 -16.36
N TYR A 77 0.43 7.13 -16.70
CA TYR A 77 -0.40 7.90 -15.77
C TYR A 77 -1.73 7.18 -15.48
N ILE A 78 -2.48 6.80 -16.52
CA ILE A 78 -3.80 6.16 -16.35
C ILE A 78 -3.68 4.83 -15.60
N GLN A 79 -2.68 4.02 -15.93
CA GLN A 79 -2.47 2.74 -15.24
C GLN A 79 -2.09 2.93 -13.77
N THR A 80 -1.23 3.90 -13.45
CA THR A 80 -0.91 4.23 -12.05
C THR A 80 -2.14 4.71 -11.30
N VAL A 81 -2.96 5.59 -11.89
CA VAL A 81 -4.21 6.06 -11.26
C VAL A 81 -5.18 4.91 -11.02
N THR A 82 -5.36 4.03 -12.01
CA THR A 82 -6.26 2.86 -11.90
C THR A 82 -5.79 1.88 -10.82
N ALA A 83 -4.50 1.55 -10.80
CA ALA A 83 -3.93 0.69 -9.78
C ALA A 83 -4.04 1.33 -8.38
N SER A 84 -3.86 2.66 -8.29
CA SER A 84 -4.03 3.41 -7.04
C SER A 84 -5.45 3.34 -6.52
N SER A 85 -6.46 3.57 -7.39
CA SER A 85 -7.86 3.49 -6.98
C SER A 85 -8.25 2.08 -6.54
N VAL A 86 -7.81 1.05 -7.28
CA VAL A 86 -8.06 -0.35 -6.91
C VAL A 86 -7.40 -0.68 -5.56
N ALA A 87 -6.13 -0.32 -5.36
CA ALA A 87 -5.43 -0.57 -4.11
C ALA A 87 -6.12 0.09 -2.90
N ILE A 88 -6.56 1.35 -3.04
CA ILE A 88 -7.26 2.09 -1.98
C ILE A 88 -8.61 1.44 -1.66
N ILE A 89 -9.40 1.09 -2.68
CA ILE A 89 -10.72 0.47 -2.48
C ILE A 89 -10.57 -0.89 -1.79
N CYS A 90 -9.64 -1.74 -2.26
CA CYS A 90 -9.41 -3.04 -1.65
C CYS A 90 -8.91 -2.91 -0.21
N LEU A 91 -8.02 -1.97 0.07
CA LEU A 91 -7.51 -1.73 1.42
C LEU A 91 -8.63 -1.30 2.37
N LEU A 92 -9.46 -0.33 1.98
CA LEU A 92 -10.60 0.10 2.79
C LEU A 92 -11.57 -1.04 3.06
N ALA A 93 -11.88 -1.86 2.05
CA ALA A 93 -12.76 -3.02 2.21
C ALA A 93 -12.19 -4.04 3.21
N LEU A 94 -10.89 -4.35 3.12
CA LEU A 94 -10.24 -5.29 4.05
C LEU A 94 -10.12 -4.73 5.46
N THR A 95 -9.85 -3.44 5.61
CA THR A 95 -9.85 -2.78 6.92
C THR A 95 -11.22 -2.85 7.55
N ILE A 96 -12.29 -2.45 6.83
CA ILE A 96 -13.65 -2.54 7.37
C ILE A 96 -13.99 -3.99 7.76
N ALA A 97 -13.71 -4.96 6.88
CA ALA A 97 -13.98 -6.38 7.16
C ALA A 97 -13.15 -6.92 8.34
N HIS A 98 -11.94 -6.40 8.56
CA HIS A 98 -11.13 -6.71 9.72
C HIS A 98 -11.80 -6.18 11.00
N PHE A 99 -12.22 -4.92 11.03
CA PHE A 99 -12.86 -4.31 12.19
C PHE A 99 -14.24 -4.89 12.51
N THR A 100 -15.03 -5.27 11.51
CA THR A 100 -16.36 -5.86 11.70
C THR A 100 -16.34 -7.38 11.87
N GLY A 101 -15.17 -8.02 11.80
CA GLY A 101 -15.04 -9.48 11.88
C GLY A 101 -15.80 -10.25 10.78
N THR A 102 -16.10 -9.60 9.65
CA THR A 102 -17.00 -10.16 8.63
C THR A 102 -16.27 -11.08 7.67
N ASN A 103 -16.72 -12.34 7.58
CA ASN A 103 -16.41 -13.35 6.55
C ASN A 103 -15.01 -13.25 5.89
N GLN A 104 -13.96 -13.29 6.71
CA GLN A 104 -12.58 -13.10 6.29
C GLN A 104 -12.03 -14.27 5.44
N LEU A 105 -12.69 -15.43 5.51
CA LEU A 105 -12.37 -16.63 4.73
C LEU A 105 -13.22 -16.77 3.46
N GLY A 106 -14.20 -15.88 3.25
CA GLY A 106 -15.04 -15.92 2.07
C GLY A 106 -14.24 -15.71 0.79
N ALA A 107 -14.64 -16.38 -0.29
CA ALA A 107 -13.99 -16.28 -1.60
C ALA A 107 -13.83 -14.81 -2.06
N ALA A 108 -14.85 -13.97 -1.83
CA ALA A 108 -14.75 -12.54 -2.15
C ALA A 108 -13.64 -11.82 -1.36
N SER A 109 -13.44 -12.15 -0.08
CA SER A 109 -12.36 -11.57 0.73
C SER A 109 -10.99 -12.03 0.24
N VAL A 110 -10.87 -13.28 -0.24
CA VAL A 110 -9.66 -13.81 -0.87
C VAL A 110 -9.33 -13.03 -2.14
N GLU A 111 -10.31 -12.83 -3.02
CA GLU A 111 -10.11 -12.10 -4.27
C GLU A 111 -9.75 -10.63 -4.04
N VAL A 112 -10.37 -9.97 -3.06
CA VAL A 112 -10.01 -8.58 -2.70
C VAL A 112 -8.56 -8.49 -2.21
N ARG A 113 -8.09 -9.46 -1.41
CA ARG A 113 -6.67 -9.53 -1.00
C ARG A 113 -5.74 -9.74 -2.20
N ASN A 114 -6.07 -10.68 -3.08
CA ASN A 114 -5.26 -10.95 -4.27
C ASN A 114 -5.17 -9.74 -5.19
N LEU A 115 -6.29 -9.05 -5.41
CA LEU A 115 -6.35 -7.83 -6.19
C LEU A 115 -5.57 -6.69 -5.53
N MET A 116 -5.64 -6.57 -4.20
CA MET A 116 -4.80 -5.62 -3.44
C MET A 116 -3.31 -5.91 -3.66
N PHE A 117 -2.87 -7.16 -3.48
CA PHE A 117 -1.47 -7.54 -3.69
C PHE A 117 -1.00 -7.26 -5.12
N SER A 118 -1.84 -7.57 -6.12
CA SER A 118 -1.53 -7.29 -7.52
C SER A 118 -1.40 -5.78 -7.79
N ALA A 119 -2.33 -4.97 -7.28
CA ALA A 119 -2.30 -3.52 -7.44
C ALA A 119 -1.09 -2.90 -6.75
N ILE A 120 -0.73 -3.35 -5.53
CA ILE A 120 0.47 -2.89 -4.82
C ILE A 120 1.74 -3.32 -5.53
N GLY A 121 1.83 -4.58 -5.98
CA GLY A 121 2.97 -5.08 -6.74
C GLY A 121 3.18 -4.29 -8.04
N PHE A 122 2.08 -3.97 -8.74
CA PHE A 122 2.14 -3.07 -9.90
C PHE A 122 2.64 -1.67 -9.50
N LEU A 123 2.09 -1.05 -8.46
CA LEU A 123 2.55 0.28 -8.01
C LEU A 123 4.03 0.28 -7.62
N ILE A 124 4.52 -0.77 -6.95
CA ILE A 124 5.94 -0.96 -6.64
C ILE A 124 6.76 -1.04 -7.93
N SER A 125 6.31 -1.81 -8.93
CA SER A 125 6.95 -1.89 -10.26
C SER A 125 6.93 -0.59 -11.09
N ARG A 126 6.24 0.44 -10.59
CA ARG A 126 6.12 1.75 -11.23
C ARG A 126 6.77 2.85 -10.41
N ALA A 127 7.13 2.57 -9.17
CA ALA A 127 7.74 3.52 -8.28
C ALA A 127 9.20 3.70 -8.70
N LYS A 128 9.50 4.84 -9.30
CA LYS A 128 10.83 5.15 -9.83
C LYS A 128 11.75 5.53 -8.68
N SER A 129 13.00 5.10 -8.76
CA SER A 129 14.13 5.72 -8.08
C SER A 129 14.11 7.21 -8.34
N LEU A 130 14.45 7.95 -7.30
CA LEU A 130 15.10 9.24 -7.48
C LEU A 130 16.38 9.01 -8.30
N ASP A 131 16.42 9.56 -9.51
CA ASP A 131 17.69 10.06 -10.06
C ASP A 131 17.89 11.48 -9.49
#